data_AF-A0A1F9TRD4-F1
#
_entry.id   AF-A0A1F9TRD4-F1
#
_cell.length_a   1.000
_cell.length_b   1.000
_cell.length_c   1.000
_cell.angle_alpha   90.00
_cell.angle_beta   90.00
_cell.angle_gamma   90.00
#
_symmetry.space_group_name_H-M   'P 1'
#
loop_
_entity.id
_entity.type
_entity.pdbx_description
1 polymer ?
#
loop_
_entity_poly.entity_id
_entity_poly.type
_entity_poly.pdbx_seq_one_letter_code
_entity_poly.pdbx_strand_id
1 'polypeptide(L)'
;MWKSFAIAALSFPFTVLSFLIGWAAADVKTGLLAGAAVFTVFFAAAVVNLFFVKTYSYADAALPAVFAALWSLALAPFSLGLSVFSAPAFVGAGLLLGACLAINKRWGTSPWLLALPAAVFFYEMLPVNIPGFVDDTLALSGALLVVGRQLLRDALPQILKELRAAGRRK
;
A
#
# COMPACT_ATOMS: atom_id res chain seq x y z
N MET A 1 1.60 13.45 -12.16
CA MET A 1 2.80 12.95 -11.45
C MET A 1 3.00 13.63 -10.11
N TRP A 2 3.22 14.95 -10.03
CA TRP A 2 3.38 15.65 -8.74
C TRP A 2 2.15 15.57 -7.82
N LYS A 3 0.94 15.36 -8.36
CA LYS A 3 -0.29 15.38 -7.57
C LYS A 3 -0.37 14.26 -6.53
N SER A 4 -0.11 12.99 -6.89
CA SER A 4 -0.13 11.88 -5.92
C SER A 4 0.98 12.00 -4.89
N PHE A 5 2.18 12.36 -5.34
CA PHE A 5 3.31 12.64 -4.44
C PHE A 5 3.05 13.86 -3.55
N ALA A 6 2.38 14.90 -4.03
CA ALA A 6 2.01 16.06 -3.24
C ALA A 6 0.93 15.72 -2.23
N ILE A 7 -0.07 14.90 -2.59
CA ILE A 7 -1.08 14.41 -1.64
C ILE A 7 -0.40 13.58 -0.54
N ALA A 8 0.52 12.68 -0.93
CA ALA A 8 1.35 11.90 -0.01
C ALA A 8 2.26 12.77 0.87
N ALA A 9 2.91 13.78 0.29
CA ALA A 9 3.79 14.68 1.02
C ALA A 9 3.02 15.62 1.94
N LEU A 10 1.80 16.03 1.56
CA LEU A 10 0.88 16.82 2.37
C LEU A 10 0.26 15.98 3.49
N SER A 11 0.14 14.66 3.32
CA SER A 11 -0.38 13.81 4.39
C SER A 11 0.43 13.96 5.68
N PHE A 12 1.75 14.09 5.59
CA PHE A 12 2.63 14.26 6.75
C PHE A 12 2.37 15.53 7.58
N PRO A 13 2.44 16.77 7.03
CA PRO A 13 2.18 17.97 7.81
C PRO A 13 0.74 18.01 8.33
N PHE A 14 -0.26 17.54 7.57
CA PHE A 14 -1.64 17.48 8.06
C PHE A 14 -1.83 16.43 9.16
N THR A 15 -1.14 15.29 9.07
CA THR A 15 -1.14 14.25 10.11
C THR A 15 -0.51 14.77 11.40
N VAL A 16 0.65 15.41 11.31
CA VAL A 16 1.34 16.01 12.46
C VAL A 16 0.48 17.12 13.08
N LEU A 17 -0.09 18.00 12.26
CA LEU A 17 -0.97 19.06 12.74
C LEU A 17 -2.21 18.49 13.45
N SER A 18 -2.86 17.48 12.86
CA SER A 18 -4.02 16.81 13.46
C SER A 18 -3.65 16.13 14.79
N PHE A 19 -2.48 15.49 14.85
CA PHE A 19 -1.94 14.92 16.09
C PHE A 19 -1.76 15.98 17.17
N LEU A 20 -1.10 17.09 16.85
CA LEU A 20 -0.86 18.18 17.80
C LEU A 20 -2.16 18.81 18.29
N ILE A 21 -3.14 19.01 17.40
CA ILE A 21 -4.47 19.53 17.75
C ILE A 21 -5.19 18.54 18.68
N GLY A 22 -5.25 17.25 18.32
CA GLY A 22 -5.93 16.24 19.14
C GLY A 22 -5.26 16.03 20.50
N TRP A 23 -3.93 16.10 20.56
CA TRP A 23 -3.20 16.04 21.82
C TRP A 23 -3.46 17.27 22.70
N ALA A 24 -3.41 18.47 22.13
CA ALA A 24 -3.69 19.70 22.86
C ALA A 24 -5.14 19.79 23.35
N ALA A 25 -6.09 19.19 22.62
CA ALA A 25 -7.52 19.24 22.95
C ALA A 25 -7.94 18.26 24.07
N ALA A 26 -7.28 17.11 24.18
CA ALA A 26 -7.66 16.08 25.15
C ALA A 26 -6.46 15.33 25.75
N ASP A 27 -5.86 14.41 24.99
CA ASP A 27 -4.74 13.57 25.44
C ASP A 27 -3.94 12.99 24.25
N VAL A 28 -2.79 12.38 24.54
CA VAL A 28 -1.91 11.78 23.52
C VAL A 28 -2.64 10.72 22.68
N LYS A 29 -3.56 9.96 23.28
CA LYS A 29 -4.33 8.94 22.57
C LYS A 29 -5.26 9.56 21.53
N THR A 30 -5.96 10.62 21.90
CA THR A 30 -6.83 11.39 20.99
C THR A 30 -5.99 12.04 19.88
N GLY A 31 -4.81 12.59 20.21
CA GLY A 31 -3.86 13.06 19.20
C GLY A 31 -3.47 11.97 18.20
N LEU A 32 -3.08 10.80 18.68
CA LEU A 32 -2.71 9.67 17.82
C LEU A 32 -3.86 9.23 16.91
N LEU A 33 -5.09 9.13 17.43
CA LEU A 33 -6.28 8.79 16.64
C LEU A 33 -6.60 9.87 15.59
N ALA A 34 -6.48 11.14 15.94
CA ALA A 34 -6.72 12.26 15.03
C ALA A 34 -5.68 12.32 13.90
N GLY A 35 -4.39 12.12 14.23
CA GLY A 35 -3.32 11.99 13.25
C GLY A 35 -3.56 10.80 12.33
N ALA A 36 -3.89 9.64 12.90
CA ALA A 36 -4.21 8.43 12.16
C ALA A 36 -5.37 8.65 11.17
N ALA A 37 -6.48 9.22 11.61
CA ALA A 37 -7.64 9.47 10.75
C ALA A 37 -7.27 10.36 9.54
N VAL A 38 -6.52 11.45 9.76
CA VAL A 38 -6.11 12.35 8.70
C VAL A 38 -5.15 11.67 7.72
N PHE A 39 -4.16 10.95 8.22
CA PHE A 39 -3.23 10.19 7.37
C PHE A 39 -3.97 9.22 6.46
N THR A 40 -4.88 8.42 7.03
CA THR A 40 -5.72 7.46 6.31
C THR A 40 -6.51 8.11 5.17
N VAL A 41 -7.13 9.28 5.41
CA VAL A 41 -7.88 10.02 4.39
C VAL A 41 -6.99 10.49 3.24
N PHE A 42 -5.86 11.13 3.56
CA PHE A 42 -4.92 11.59 2.53
C PHE A 42 -4.33 10.43 1.73
N PHE A 43 -4.04 9.33 2.41
CA PHE A 43 -3.49 8.16 1.78
C PHE A 43 -4.49 7.45 0.87
N ALA A 44 -5.75 7.29 1.31
CA ALA A 44 -6.82 6.81 0.47
C ALA A 44 -7.02 7.69 -0.76
N ALA A 45 -6.97 9.02 -0.60
CA ALA A 45 -7.00 9.95 -1.73
C ALA A 45 -5.81 9.75 -2.69
N ALA A 46 -4.60 9.49 -2.19
CA ALA A 46 -3.42 9.23 -3.02
C ALA A 46 -3.54 7.93 -3.83
N VAL A 47 -4.03 6.85 -3.20
CA VAL A 47 -4.25 5.55 -3.86
C VAL A 47 -5.40 5.62 -4.86
N VAL A 48 -6.51 6.29 -4.53
CA VAL A 48 -7.60 6.55 -5.48
C VAL A 48 -7.08 7.35 -6.67
N ASN A 49 -6.27 8.38 -6.44
CA ASN A 49 -5.66 9.16 -7.51
C ASN A 49 -4.74 8.32 -8.41
N LEU A 50 -4.07 7.28 -7.88
CA LEU A 50 -3.27 6.35 -8.70
C LEU A 50 -4.11 5.63 -9.77
N PHE A 51 -5.38 5.33 -9.50
CA PHE A 51 -6.27 4.71 -10.49
C PHE A 51 -6.69 5.67 -11.62
N PHE A 52 -6.68 6.99 -11.37
CA PHE A 52 -7.03 8.00 -12.37
C PHE A 52 -5.81 8.52 -13.16
N VAL A 53 -4.60 8.26 -12.68
CA VAL A 53 -3.36 8.70 -13.32
C VAL A 53 -2.95 7.72 -14.42
N LYS A 54 -2.92 8.20 -15.67
CA LYS A 54 -2.53 7.39 -16.84
C LYS A 54 -1.09 6.86 -16.79
N THR A 55 -0.19 7.54 -16.09
CA THR A 55 1.23 7.20 -16.01
C THR A 55 1.80 7.47 -14.60
N TYR A 56 2.33 6.44 -13.96
CA TYR A 56 2.93 6.54 -12.63
C TYR A 56 4.42 6.14 -12.64
N SER A 57 5.19 6.67 -11.68
CA SER A 57 6.62 6.46 -11.50
C SER A 57 6.94 5.15 -10.75
N TYR A 58 8.20 4.70 -10.72
CA TYR A 58 8.58 3.57 -9.84
C TYR A 58 8.60 4.00 -8.37
N ALA A 59 8.81 5.28 -8.09
CA ALA A 59 8.66 5.84 -6.76
C ALA A 59 7.21 5.71 -6.28
N ASP A 60 6.23 5.96 -7.16
CA ASP A 60 4.80 5.77 -6.84
C ASP A 60 4.47 4.31 -6.52
N ALA A 61 5.11 3.35 -7.20
CA ALA A 61 4.96 1.93 -6.91
C ALA A 61 5.58 1.52 -5.55
N ALA A 62 6.57 2.27 -5.05
CA ALA A 62 7.16 2.02 -3.74
C ALA A 62 6.34 2.64 -2.58
N LEU A 63 5.46 3.61 -2.88
CA LEU A 63 4.68 4.31 -1.86
C LEU A 63 3.89 3.36 -0.95
N PRO A 64 3.12 2.38 -1.43
CA PRO A 64 2.37 1.48 -0.54
C PRO A 64 3.23 0.79 0.52
N ALA A 65 4.45 0.36 0.18
CA ALA A 65 5.35 -0.27 1.12
C ALA A 65 5.92 0.73 2.15
N VAL A 66 6.32 1.92 1.70
CA VAL A 66 6.80 2.99 2.59
C VAL A 66 5.70 3.40 3.56
N PHE A 67 4.48 3.57 3.07
CA PHE A 67 3.32 3.90 3.88
C PHE A 67 2.99 2.78 4.87
N ALA A 68 3.04 1.52 4.43
CA ALA A 68 2.82 0.39 5.32
C ALA A 68 3.80 0.37 6.49
N ALA A 69 5.09 0.60 6.22
CA ALA A 69 6.11 0.67 7.25
C ALA A 69 5.87 1.82 8.24
N LEU A 70 5.62 3.04 7.73
CA LEU A 70 5.42 4.23 8.57
C LEU A 70 4.15 4.14 9.41
N TRP A 71 3.08 3.61 8.84
CA TRP A 71 1.82 3.40 9.54
C TRP A 71 1.92 2.32 10.60
N SER A 72 2.58 1.19 10.27
CA SER A 72 2.82 0.13 11.25
C SER A 72 3.65 0.63 12.43
N LEU A 73 4.62 1.52 12.20
CA LEU A 73 5.35 2.21 13.27
C LEU A 73 4.44 3.13 14.09
N ALA A 74 3.56 3.90 13.44
CA ALA A 74 2.62 4.78 14.12
C ALA A 74 1.59 4.03 14.98
N LEU A 75 1.15 2.85 14.50
CA LEU A 75 0.18 2.00 15.20
C LEU A 75 0.80 0.97 16.15
N ALA A 76 2.13 0.81 16.17
CA ALA A 76 2.80 -0.14 17.04
C ALA A 76 2.41 -0.01 18.53
N PRO A 77 2.23 1.20 19.11
CA PRO A 77 1.78 1.33 20.50
C PRO A 77 0.36 0.77 20.74
N PHE A 78 -0.46 0.70 19.69
CA PHE A 78 -1.84 0.20 19.75
C PHE A 78 -1.93 -1.31 19.49
N SER A 79 -0.88 -1.94 18.94
CA SER A 79 -0.90 -3.38 18.61
C SER A 79 -0.60 -4.29 19.79
N LEU A 80 -0.22 -3.75 20.95
CA LEU A 80 0.25 -4.52 22.11
C LEU A 80 -0.86 -4.94 23.09
N GLY A 81 -2.07 -4.39 22.99
CA GLY A 81 -3.12 -4.57 24.01
C GLY A 81 -4.29 -5.46 23.60
N LEU A 82 -4.70 -5.39 22.33
CA LEU A 82 -5.81 -6.14 21.75
C LEU A 82 -5.45 -6.34 20.28
N SER A 83 -5.80 -7.47 19.71
CA SER A 83 -5.55 -7.88 18.32
C SER A 83 -6.23 -6.97 17.28
N VAL A 84 -6.05 -5.65 17.32
CA VAL A 84 -6.78 -4.66 16.51
C VAL A 84 -6.06 -4.31 15.21
N PHE A 85 -4.76 -4.62 15.12
CA PHE A 85 -3.96 -4.34 13.93
C PHE A 85 -2.83 -5.37 13.77
N SER A 86 -2.70 -5.90 12.56
CA SER A 86 -1.68 -6.87 12.18
C SER A 86 -0.58 -6.17 11.37
N ALA A 87 0.39 -5.59 12.06
CA ALA A 87 1.51 -4.88 11.41
C ALA A 87 2.23 -5.71 10.33
N PRO A 88 2.48 -7.03 10.52
CA PRO A 88 3.06 -7.86 9.47
C PRO A 88 2.15 -8.01 8.25
N ALA A 89 0.83 -8.13 8.44
CA ALA A 89 -0.11 -8.28 7.34
C ALA A 89 -0.23 -6.99 6.53
N PHE A 90 -0.29 -5.83 7.21
CA PHE A 90 -0.33 -4.54 6.51
C PHE A 90 0.94 -4.28 5.70
N VAL A 91 2.12 -4.57 6.27
CA VAL A 91 3.40 -4.47 5.54
C VAL A 91 3.43 -5.42 4.35
N GLY A 92 2.98 -6.67 4.53
CA GLY A 92 2.84 -7.65 3.45
C GLY A 92 1.95 -7.13 2.32
N ALA A 93 0.77 -6.60 2.65
CA ALA A 93 -0.17 -6.06 1.68
C ALA A 93 0.43 -4.85 0.91
N GLY A 94 1.15 -3.97 1.61
CA GLY A 94 1.85 -2.84 1.00
C GLY A 94 2.94 -3.28 0.01
N LEU A 95 3.72 -4.31 0.36
CA LEU A 95 4.72 -4.90 -0.53
C LEU A 95 4.08 -5.56 -1.77
N LEU A 96 3.00 -6.31 -1.58
CA LEU A 96 2.30 -6.98 -2.68
C LEU A 96 1.68 -5.97 -3.65
N LEU A 97 1.02 -4.93 -3.14
CA LEU A 97 0.49 -3.85 -3.98
C LEU A 97 1.62 -3.12 -4.72
N GLY A 98 2.72 -2.81 -4.04
CA GLY A 98 3.88 -2.18 -4.68
C GLY A 98 4.51 -3.03 -5.78
N ALA A 99 4.62 -4.35 -5.56
CA ALA A 99 5.08 -5.29 -6.57
C ALA A 99 4.14 -5.33 -7.79
N CYS A 100 2.82 -5.40 -7.55
CA CYS A 100 1.81 -5.34 -8.61
C CYS A 100 1.92 -4.05 -9.43
N LEU A 101 2.08 -2.89 -8.78
CA LEU A 101 2.28 -1.61 -9.47
C LEU A 101 3.58 -1.61 -10.29
N ALA A 102 4.69 -2.14 -9.75
CA ALA A 102 5.96 -2.21 -10.46
C ALA A 102 5.90 -3.12 -11.70
N ILE A 103 5.26 -4.30 -11.57
CA ILE A 103 5.05 -5.24 -12.67
C ILE A 103 4.15 -4.63 -13.75
N ASN A 104 3.00 -4.08 -13.35
CA ASN A 104 2.06 -3.43 -14.25
C ASN A 104 2.73 -2.29 -15.03
N LYS A 105 3.55 -1.49 -14.35
CA LYS A 105 4.30 -0.40 -14.97
C LYS A 105 5.29 -0.88 -16.02
N ARG A 106 6.06 -1.94 -15.72
CA ARG A 106 7.11 -2.42 -16.63
C ARG A 106 6.54 -3.13 -17.85
N TRP A 107 5.48 -3.93 -17.66
CA TRP A 107 5.00 -4.88 -18.65
C TRP A 107 3.60 -4.63 -19.18
N GLY A 108 2.96 -3.55 -18.75
CA GLY A 108 1.63 -3.14 -19.24
C GLY A 108 0.54 -4.14 -18.90
N THR A 109 0.57 -4.74 -17.70
CA THR A 109 -0.46 -5.71 -17.28
C THR A 109 -1.83 -5.04 -17.15
N SER A 110 -2.90 -5.83 -17.07
CA SER A 110 -4.25 -5.25 -16.94
C SER A 110 -4.40 -4.50 -15.61
N PRO A 111 -4.81 -3.22 -15.61
CA PRO A 111 -4.96 -2.43 -14.38
C PRO A 111 -6.06 -2.96 -13.45
N TRP A 112 -7.02 -3.73 -13.98
CA TRP A 112 -8.03 -4.41 -13.17
C TRP A 112 -7.42 -5.40 -12.17
N LEU A 113 -6.25 -5.97 -12.49
CA LEU A 113 -5.54 -6.86 -11.56
C LEU A 113 -4.99 -6.10 -10.33
N LEU A 114 -4.94 -4.77 -10.34
CA LEU A 114 -4.54 -3.97 -9.19
C LEU A 114 -5.67 -3.85 -8.15
N ALA A 115 -6.92 -4.12 -8.54
CA ALA A 115 -8.08 -3.92 -7.68
C ALA A 115 -8.02 -4.80 -6.43
N LEU A 116 -7.68 -6.09 -6.55
CA LEU A 116 -7.62 -6.99 -5.40
C LEU A 116 -6.46 -6.64 -4.44
N PRO A 117 -5.19 -6.50 -4.89
CA PRO A 117 -4.11 -6.05 -4.00
C PRO A 117 -4.40 -4.70 -3.34
N ALA A 118 -5.06 -3.77 -4.04
CA ALA A 118 -5.44 -2.49 -3.46
C ALA A 118 -6.54 -2.65 -2.41
N ALA A 119 -7.56 -3.48 -2.66
CA ALA A 119 -8.63 -3.77 -1.72
C ALA A 119 -8.10 -4.43 -0.44
N VAL A 120 -7.22 -5.43 -0.58
CA VAL A 120 -6.53 -6.10 0.55
C VAL A 120 -5.74 -5.08 1.36
N PHE A 121 -4.95 -4.24 0.68
CA PHE A 121 -4.16 -3.24 1.36
C PHE A 121 -5.02 -2.17 2.07
N PHE A 122 -6.15 -1.75 1.50
CA PHE A 122 -7.10 -0.88 2.20
C PHE A 122 -7.78 -1.56 3.39
N TYR A 123 -8.14 -2.83 3.24
CA TYR A 123 -8.71 -3.63 4.31
C TYR A 123 -7.76 -3.70 5.51
N GLU A 124 -6.48 -4.04 5.27
CA GLU A 124 -5.44 -4.12 6.30
C GLU A 124 -5.06 -2.75 6.92
N MET A 125 -5.40 -1.65 6.26
CA MET A 125 -5.19 -0.30 6.81
C MET A 125 -6.24 0.05 7.87
N LEU A 126 -7.43 -0.54 7.79
CA LEU A 126 -8.50 -0.26 8.74
C LEU A 126 -8.10 -0.79 10.12
N PRO A 127 -8.22 0.01 11.19
CA PRO A 127 -7.98 -0.44 12.57
C PRO A 127 -9.15 -1.31 13.06
N VAL A 128 -9.64 -2.22 12.22
CA VAL A 128 -10.77 -3.12 12.47
C VAL A 128 -10.30 -4.51 12.08
N ASN A 129 -9.65 -5.20 13.01
CA ASN A 129 -9.23 -6.58 12.80
C ASN A 129 -10.40 -7.54 12.98
N ILE A 130 -11.32 -7.53 12.01
CA ILE A 130 -12.45 -8.44 11.94
C ILE A 130 -12.46 -9.02 10.53
N PRO A 131 -12.08 -10.30 10.32
CA PRO A 131 -11.83 -11.41 11.27
C PRO A 131 -10.38 -11.97 11.29
N GLY A 132 -9.49 -11.36 12.09
CA GLY A 132 -8.28 -12.02 12.64
C GLY A 132 -7.29 -12.65 11.63
N PHE A 133 -6.37 -13.48 12.16
CA PHE A 133 -5.27 -14.10 11.39
C PHE A 133 -5.73 -14.89 10.15
N VAL A 134 -6.92 -15.50 10.20
CA VAL A 134 -7.45 -16.29 9.08
C VAL A 134 -7.75 -15.39 7.89
N ASP A 135 -8.35 -14.22 8.12
CA ASP A 135 -8.67 -13.30 7.03
C ASP A 135 -7.45 -12.58 6.51
N ASP A 136 -6.53 -12.15 7.39
CA ASP A 136 -5.23 -11.61 6.96
C ASP A 136 -4.52 -12.60 6.02
N THR A 137 -4.54 -13.88 6.38
CA THR A 137 -3.92 -14.94 5.57
C THR A 137 -4.64 -15.11 4.24
N LEU A 138 -5.98 -15.09 4.22
CA LEU A 138 -6.77 -15.22 3.00
C LEU A 138 -6.59 -14.01 2.07
N ALA A 139 -6.64 -12.81 2.62
CA ALA A 139 -6.47 -11.54 1.92
C ALA A 139 -5.07 -11.47 1.30
N LEU A 140 -4.02 -11.73 2.08
CA LEU A 140 -2.64 -11.78 1.60
C LEU A 140 -2.43 -12.88 0.56
N SER A 141 -3.01 -14.07 0.76
CA SER A 141 -2.91 -15.16 -0.22
C SER A 141 -3.55 -14.76 -1.56
N GLY A 142 -4.71 -14.09 -1.52
CA GLY A 142 -5.37 -13.56 -2.71
C GLY A 142 -4.51 -12.53 -3.45
N ALA A 143 -3.94 -11.57 -2.73
CA ALA A 143 -3.03 -10.58 -3.31
C ALA A 143 -1.75 -11.23 -3.86
N LEU A 144 -1.19 -12.23 -3.17
CA LEU A 144 -0.02 -12.98 -3.61
C LEU A 144 -0.30 -13.77 -4.89
N LEU A 145 -1.48 -14.41 -5.00
CA LEU A 145 -1.89 -15.10 -6.22
C LEU A 145 -2.00 -14.15 -7.41
N VAL A 146 -2.45 -12.91 -7.18
CA VAL A 146 -2.47 -11.89 -8.23
C VAL A 146 -1.06 -11.48 -8.65
N VAL A 147 -0.14 -11.24 -7.72
CA VAL A 147 1.27 -10.98 -8.03
C VAL A 147 1.87 -12.15 -8.82
N GLY A 148 1.67 -13.38 -8.34
CA GLY A 148 2.16 -14.60 -8.99
C GLY A 148 1.60 -14.76 -10.39
N ARG A 149 0.30 -14.51 -10.59
CA ARG A 149 -0.32 -14.50 -11.92
C ARG A 149 0.30 -13.46 -12.84
N GLN A 150 0.45 -12.20 -12.39
CA GLN A 150 1.05 -11.13 -13.20
C GLN A 150 2.50 -11.48 -13.56
N LEU A 151 3.26 -12.02 -12.61
CA LEU A 151 4.64 -12.44 -12.85
C LEU A 151 4.71 -13.58 -13.87
N LEU A 152 3.94 -14.65 -13.68
CA LEU A 152 4.03 -15.86 -14.50
C LEU A 152 3.39 -15.72 -15.88
N ARG A 153 2.24 -15.06 -16.00
CA ARG A 153 1.50 -14.96 -17.26
C ARG A 153 1.90 -13.74 -18.08
N ASP A 154 2.19 -12.61 -17.44
CA ASP A 154 2.37 -11.36 -18.17
C ASP A 154 3.84 -10.94 -18.25
N ALA A 155 4.58 -11.01 -17.13
CA ALA A 155 5.97 -10.58 -17.05
C ALA A 155 6.95 -11.63 -17.60
N LEU A 156 6.83 -12.89 -17.18
CA LEU A 156 7.78 -13.96 -17.50
C LEU A 156 7.94 -14.19 -19.02
N PRO A 157 6.88 -14.21 -19.85
CA PRO A 157 7.05 -14.36 -21.29
C PRO A 157 7.82 -13.21 -21.92
N GLN A 158 7.68 -11.99 -21.41
CA GLN A 158 8.39 -10.81 -21.90
C GLN A 158 9.86 -10.86 -21.48
N ILE A 159 10.15 -11.21 -20.22
CA ILE A 159 11.51 -11.42 -19.72
C ILE A 159 12.24 -12.49 -20.55
N LEU A 160 11.58 -13.63 -20.82
CA LEU A 160 12.16 -14.69 -21.65
C LEU A 160 12.43 -14.24 -23.08
N LYS A 161 11.56 -13.40 -23.67
CA LYS A 161 11.80 -12.79 -24.99
C LYS A 161 13.00 -11.85 -24.97
N GLU A 162 13.11 -10.98 -23.97
CA GLU A 162 14.25 -10.07 -23.82
C GLU A 162 15.57 -10.83 -23.63
N LEU A 163 15.59 -11.87 -22.79
CA LEU A 163 16.78 -12.71 -22.57
C LEU A 163 17.21 -13.43 -23.85
N ARG A 164 16.26 -13.99 -24.62
CA ARG A 164 16.56 -14.62 -25.92
C ARG A 164 17.10 -13.60 -26.93
N ALA A 165 16.54 -12.41 -26.96
CA ALA A 165 17.01 -11.34 -27.85
C ALA A 165 18.42 -10.86 -27.48
N ALA A 166 18.72 -10.74 -26.18
CA ALA A 166 20.05 -10.39 -25.69
C ALA A 166 21.09 -11.47 -26.02
N GLY A 167 20.71 -12.75 -25.92
CA GLY A 167 21.58 -13.88 -26.27
C GLY A 167 21.94 -13.94 -27.76
N ARG A 168 21.06 -13.50 -28.66
CA ARG A 168 21.30 -13.46 -30.12
C ARG A 168 22.21 -12.33 -30.59
N ARG A 169 22.49 -11.34 -29.73
CA ARG A 169 23.37 -10.20 -30.03
C ARG A 169 24.82 -10.43 -29.63
N LYS A 170 25.10 -11.57 -28.98
CA LYS A 170 26.45 -12.04 -28.67
C LYS A 170 26.85 -13.10 -29.69
#